data_AF-A0A2C6A9I8-F1
#
_entry.id   AF-A0A2C6A9I8-F1
#
_cell.length_a   1.000
_cell.length_b   1.000
_cell.length_c   1.000
_cell.angle_alpha   90.00
_cell.angle_beta   90.00
_cell.angle_gamma   90.00
#
_symmetry.space_group_name_H-M   'P 1'
#
loop_
_entity.id
_entity.type
_entity.pdbx_description
1 polymer ?
#
loop_
_entity_poly.entity_id
_entity_poly.type
_entity_poly.pdbx_seq_one_letter_code
_entity_poly.pdbx_strand_id
1 'polypeptide(L)'
;MSNARSFLEDGKFVPPDATASSAASMLHVQRTMRGIDAARPMRFILVEGPEQFKPEYWNRVVAVFTTGQTWQFKNYRWSSPHELFKHALGVYVGWRGDQAPDSVRGWGHRVLATGVDRWRGDGQDASRFRDVEVVEQIWKTIELSMRSKGWRADAAPASI
;
A
#
# COMPACT_ATOMS: atom_id res chain seq x y z
N MET A 1 5.34 -9.08 -6.57
CA MET A 1 6.04 -8.17 -5.62
C MET A 1 7.31 -7.53 -6.18
N SER A 2 7.78 -7.93 -7.36
CA SER A 2 9.12 -7.61 -7.86
C SER A 2 9.49 -6.12 -7.87
N ASN A 3 8.53 -5.21 -8.06
CA ASN A 3 8.76 -3.76 -8.10
C ASN A 3 8.28 -2.99 -6.86
N ALA A 4 7.59 -3.65 -5.91
CA ALA A 4 6.93 -2.97 -4.80
C ALA A 4 7.92 -2.28 -3.86
N ARG A 5 9.08 -2.90 -3.63
CA ARG A 5 10.15 -2.32 -2.80
C ARG A 5 10.75 -1.08 -3.46
N SER A 6 11.15 -1.16 -4.73
CA SER A 6 11.73 0.01 -5.42
C SER A 6 10.75 1.17 -5.52
N PHE A 7 9.46 0.87 -5.67
CA PHE A 7 8.43 1.89 -5.64
C PHE A 7 8.28 2.53 -4.25
N LEU A 8 8.06 1.73 -3.20
CA LEU A 8 7.73 2.26 -1.86
C LEU A 8 8.93 2.78 -1.07
N GLU A 9 10.14 2.29 -1.35
CA GLU A 9 11.39 2.69 -0.70
C GLU A 9 12.15 3.74 -1.52
N ASP A 10 12.34 3.51 -2.83
CA ASP A 10 13.16 4.40 -3.68
C ASP A 10 12.33 5.44 -4.45
N GLY A 11 11.00 5.36 -4.41
CA GLY A 11 10.14 6.24 -5.17
C GLY A 11 10.27 6.08 -6.69
N LYS A 12 10.69 4.90 -7.18
CA LYS A 12 10.88 4.63 -8.61
C LYS A 12 9.87 3.60 -9.09
N PHE A 13 8.96 3.98 -9.98
CA PHE A 13 8.17 2.97 -10.67
C PHE A 13 9.05 2.28 -11.72
N VAL A 14 9.14 0.96 -11.63
CA VAL A 14 9.69 0.11 -12.69
C VAL A 14 8.62 -0.91 -13.08
N PRO A 15 8.50 -1.26 -14.37
CA PRO A 15 7.62 -2.33 -14.79
C PRO A 15 7.90 -3.61 -13.98
N PRO A 16 6.87 -4.34 -13.55
CA PRO A 16 7.08 -5.62 -12.91
C PRO A 16 7.78 -6.55 -13.90
N ASP A 17 8.99 -6.98 -13.56
CA ASP A 17 9.71 -7.94 -14.40
C ASP A 17 9.00 -9.29 -14.32
N ALA A 18 8.47 -9.75 -15.45
CA ALA A 18 7.71 -10.98 -15.56
C ALA A 18 8.58 -12.24 -15.37
N THR A 19 9.90 -12.10 -15.51
CA THR A 19 10.87 -13.19 -15.30
C THR A 19 11.47 -13.19 -13.90
N ALA A 20 11.44 -12.05 -13.21
CA ALA A 20 11.78 -11.95 -11.80
C ALA A 20 10.60 -12.49 -10.95
N SER A 21 10.52 -13.82 -10.87
CA SER A 21 9.84 -14.46 -9.73
C SER A 21 10.53 -13.92 -8.47
N SER A 22 9.90 -12.99 -7.77
CA SER A 22 10.44 -12.47 -6.51
C SER A 22 10.53 -13.67 -5.56
N ALA A 23 11.74 -14.21 -5.38
CA ALA A 23 12.01 -15.38 -4.55
C ALA A 23 11.60 -15.18 -3.08
N ALA A 24 11.38 -13.92 -2.67
CA ALA A 24 10.85 -13.55 -1.38
C ALA A 24 9.34 -13.22 -1.49
N SER A 25 8.50 -14.08 -0.91
CA SER A 25 7.07 -13.84 -0.68
C SER A 25 6.79 -12.75 0.38
N MET A 26 7.86 -12.24 1.01
CA MET A 26 7.81 -11.25 2.08
C MET A 26 8.94 -10.23 1.89
N LEU A 27 8.58 -8.97 1.68
CA LEU A 27 9.53 -7.86 1.60
C LEU A 27 9.35 -6.95 2.82
N HIS A 28 10.35 -6.14 3.11
CA HIS A 28 10.30 -5.19 4.21
C HIS A 28 10.76 -3.82 3.75
N VAL A 29 10.07 -2.78 4.20
CA VAL A 29 10.45 -1.37 3.97
C VAL A 29 10.50 -0.67 5.32
N GLN A 30 11.50 0.19 5.53
CA GLN A 30 11.60 1.02 6.72
C GLN A 30 11.16 2.44 6.39
N ARG A 31 10.29 3.01 7.23
CA ARG A 31 9.79 4.37 7.05
C ARG A 31 9.58 5.06 8.39
N THR A 32 10.10 6.28 8.52
CA THR A 32 9.85 7.12 9.70
C THR A 32 8.47 7.75 9.58
N MET A 33 7.57 7.36 10.48
CA MET A 33 6.23 7.92 10.61
C MET A 33 6.26 9.03 11.65
N ARG A 34 6.63 10.24 11.25
CA ARG A 34 6.84 11.39 12.15
C ARG A 34 5.63 11.73 13.02
N GLY A 35 4.42 11.47 12.52
CA GLY A 35 3.18 11.66 13.26
C GLY A 35 2.87 10.57 14.29
N ILE A 36 3.67 9.50 14.37
CA ILE A 36 3.52 8.39 15.31
C ILE A 36 4.77 8.23 16.18
N ASP A 37 5.95 8.09 15.56
CA ASP A 37 7.27 8.08 16.21
C ASP A 37 8.27 8.81 15.30
N ALA A 38 8.62 10.04 15.67
CA ALA A 38 9.57 10.85 14.93
C ALA A 38 11.03 10.41 15.08
N ALA A 39 11.34 9.63 16.12
CA ALA A 39 12.71 9.24 16.45
C ALA A 39 13.10 7.89 15.85
N ARG A 40 12.15 6.96 15.67
CA ARG A 40 12.45 5.59 15.23
C ARG A 40 11.73 5.22 13.92
N PRO A 41 12.49 4.76 12.90
CA PRO A 41 11.90 4.18 11.70
C PRO A 41 11.05 2.94 12.03
N MET A 42 9.84 2.87 11.49
CA MET A 42 8.97 1.71 11.59
C MET A 42 9.28 0.73 10.45
N ARG A 43 9.23 -0.58 10.75
CA ARG A 43 9.38 -1.64 9.75
C ARG A 43 8.01 -2.10 9.26
N PHE A 44 7.75 -1.92 7.98
CA PHE A 44 6.57 -2.42 7.29
C PHE A 44 6.91 -3.75 6.61
N ILE A 45 5.99 -4.71 6.72
CA ILE A 45 6.09 -6.01 6.05
C ILE A 45 5.13 -5.99 4.87
N LEU A 46 5.65 -6.27 3.69
CA LEU A 46 4.89 -6.38 2.45
C LEU A 46 4.73 -7.87 2.14
N VAL A 47 3.51 -8.28 1.83
CA VAL A 47 3.15 -9.66 1.46
C VAL A 47 2.23 -9.63 0.25
N GLU A 48 2.25 -10.68 -0.57
CA GLU A 48 1.36 -10.79 -1.75
C GLU A 48 -0.07 -11.17 -1.38
N GLY A 49 -0.22 -11.99 -0.35
CA GLY A 49 -1.49 -12.51 0.10
C GLY A 49 -1.45 -12.95 1.56
N PRO A 50 -2.61 -13.33 2.11
CA PRO A 50 -2.77 -13.70 3.51
C PRO A 50 -2.52 -15.19 3.78
N GLU A 51 -1.95 -15.96 2.85
CA GLU A 51 -1.83 -17.43 2.96
C GLU A 51 -1.04 -17.86 4.20
N GLN A 52 -0.14 -17.01 4.70
CA GLN A 52 0.66 -17.22 5.89
C GLN A 52 0.20 -16.37 7.10
N PHE A 53 -0.97 -15.71 7.01
CA PHE A 53 -1.47 -14.84 8.07
C PHE A 53 -2.09 -15.65 9.19
N LYS A 54 -1.53 -15.49 10.39
CA LYS A 54 -2.23 -15.89 11.61
C LYS A 54 -3.36 -14.90 11.91
N PRO A 55 -4.45 -15.32 12.58
CA PRO A 55 -5.58 -14.44 12.90
C PRO A 55 -5.18 -13.09 13.54
N GLU A 56 -4.17 -13.09 14.40
CA GLU A 56 -3.62 -11.92 15.10
C GLU A 56 -2.89 -10.93 14.17
N TYR A 57 -2.39 -11.37 13.01
CA TYR A 57 -1.70 -10.50 12.07
C TYR A 57 -2.64 -9.54 11.35
N TRP A 58 -3.92 -9.90 11.23
CA TRP A 58 -4.93 -9.03 10.62
C TRP A 58 -5.11 -7.70 11.36
N ASN A 59 -4.92 -7.71 12.68
CA ASN A 59 -4.96 -6.48 13.49
C ASN A 59 -3.79 -5.53 13.20
N ARG A 60 -2.75 -6.02 12.51
CA ARG A 60 -1.55 -5.25 12.14
C ARG A 60 -1.56 -4.79 10.68
N VAL A 61 -2.62 -5.07 9.93
CA VAL A 61 -2.75 -4.64 8.54
C VAL A 61 -3.10 -3.15 8.50
N VAL A 62 -2.20 -2.35 7.96
CA VAL A 62 -2.38 -0.89 7.85
C VAL A 62 -2.94 -0.47 6.50
N ALA A 63 -2.62 -1.20 5.44
CA ALA A 63 -3.04 -0.90 4.09
C ALA A 63 -3.16 -2.18 3.23
N VAL A 64 -4.05 -2.14 2.25
CA VAL A 64 -4.24 -3.18 1.23
C VAL A 64 -4.15 -2.53 -0.14
N PHE A 65 -3.17 -2.94 -0.95
CA PHE A 65 -3.06 -2.53 -2.34
C PHE A 65 -4.02 -3.36 -3.17
N THR A 66 -4.82 -2.72 -4.02
CA THR A 66 -5.85 -3.38 -4.82
C THR A 66 -5.87 -2.93 -6.25
N THR A 67 -6.26 -3.84 -7.14
CA THR A 67 -6.57 -3.56 -8.56
C THR A 67 -8.03 -3.16 -8.78
N GLY A 68 -8.86 -3.13 -7.73
CA GLY A 68 -10.29 -2.85 -7.82
C GLY A 68 -11.16 -4.10 -7.99
N GLN A 69 -10.58 -5.30 -8.09
CA GLN A 69 -11.30 -6.54 -8.32
C GLN A 69 -11.62 -7.24 -7.00
N THR A 70 -12.91 -7.45 -6.71
CA THR A 70 -13.36 -7.97 -5.41
C THR A 70 -12.92 -9.40 -5.11
N TRP A 71 -12.65 -10.21 -6.14
CA TRP A 71 -12.17 -11.58 -5.95
C TRP A 71 -10.81 -11.63 -5.24
N GLN A 72 -10.02 -10.55 -5.30
CA GLN A 72 -8.75 -10.42 -4.58
C GLN A 72 -8.91 -10.69 -3.07
N PHE A 73 -10.07 -10.33 -2.50
CA PHE A 73 -10.32 -10.38 -1.06
C PHE A 73 -10.99 -11.68 -0.61
N LYS A 74 -11.25 -12.63 -1.50
CA LYS A 74 -12.04 -13.84 -1.19
C LYS A 74 -11.49 -14.64 0.00
N ASN A 75 -10.17 -14.67 0.16
CA ASN A 75 -9.47 -15.41 1.21
C ASN A 75 -9.01 -14.51 2.39
N TYR A 76 -9.48 -13.26 2.43
CA TYR A 76 -9.12 -12.32 3.48
C TYR A 76 -10.02 -12.54 4.70
N ARG A 77 -9.57 -12.13 5.89
CA ARG A 77 -10.41 -12.15 7.10
C ARG A 77 -11.72 -11.40 6.90
N TRP A 78 -11.66 -10.26 6.22
CA TRP A 78 -12.82 -9.49 5.76
C TRP A 78 -12.88 -9.56 4.24
N SER A 79 -13.76 -10.42 3.72
CA SER A 79 -13.90 -10.62 2.27
C SER A 79 -14.74 -9.54 1.59
N SER A 80 -15.61 -8.86 2.34
CA SER A 80 -16.35 -7.70 1.86
C SER A 80 -15.44 -6.47 1.80
N PRO A 81 -15.29 -5.79 0.64
CA PRO A 81 -14.47 -4.57 0.52
C PRO A 81 -14.89 -3.47 1.50
N HIS A 82 -16.19 -3.31 1.74
CA HIS A 82 -16.72 -2.30 2.66
C HIS A 82 -16.30 -2.56 4.10
N GLU A 83 -16.16 -3.83 4.49
CA GLU A 83 -15.70 -4.22 5.82
C GLU A 83 -14.18 -4.17 5.89
N LEU A 84 -13.48 -4.69 4.87
CA LEU A 84 -12.03 -4.64 4.77
C LEU A 84 -11.49 -3.22 4.91
N PHE A 85 -12.07 -2.27 4.16
CA PHE A 85 -11.62 -0.88 4.18
C PHE A 85 -12.18 -0.04 5.36
N LYS A 86 -12.93 -0.66 6.27
CA LYS A 86 -13.11 -0.12 7.63
C LYS A 86 -11.90 -0.43 8.49
N HIS A 87 -11.25 -1.58 8.28
CA HIS A 87 -10.16 -2.05 9.12
C HIS A 87 -8.78 -1.61 8.62
N ALA A 88 -8.56 -1.57 7.31
CA ALA A 88 -7.30 -1.14 6.68
C ALA A 88 -7.54 -0.06 5.61
N LEU A 89 -6.51 0.73 5.28
CA LEU A 89 -6.60 1.67 4.16
C LEU A 89 -6.55 0.91 2.83
N GLY A 90 -7.45 1.19 1.89
CA GLY A 90 -7.29 0.73 0.51
C GLY A 90 -6.33 1.64 -0.26
N VAL A 91 -5.49 1.07 -1.12
CA VAL A 91 -4.65 1.84 -2.05
C VAL A 91 -4.80 1.27 -3.45
N TYR A 92 -5.26 2.09 -4.38
CA TYR A 92 -5.29 1.79 -5.80
C TYR A 92 -4.25 2.65 -6.51
N VAL A 93 -3.31 2.01 -7.20
CA VAL A 93 -2.32 2.68 -8.05
C VAL A 93 -2.65 2.35 -9.50
N GLY A 94 -3.19 3.33 -10.21
CA GLY A 94 -3.49 3.25 -11.64
C GLY A 94 -2.47 4.01 -12.48
N TRP A 95 -2.79 4.20 -13.76
CA TRP A 95 -2.04 5.10 -14.61
C TRP A 95 -2.57 6.53 -14.49
N ARG A 96 -1.65 7.49 -14.51
CA ARG A 96 -2.02 8.91 -14.55
C ARG A 96 -2.81 9.21 -15.82
N GLY A 97 -3.92 9.92 -15.66
CA GLY A 97 -4.85 10.25 -16.74
C GLY A 97 -5.92 9.18 -17.01
N ASP A 98 -5.72 7.95 -16.53
CA ASP A 98 -6.73 6.91 -16.64
C ASP A 98 -7.72 7.03 -15.45
N GLN A 99 -9.00 6.78 -15.73
CA GLN A 99 -10.03 6.80 -14.70
C GLN A 99 -9.93 5.53 -13.83
N ALA A 100 -9.98 5.70 -12.51
CA ALA A 100 -10.04 4.56 -11.59
C ALA A 100 -11.30 3.70 -11.84
N PRO A 101 -11.22 2.37 -11.63
CA PRO A 101 -12.36 1.47 -11.77
C PRO A 101 -13.57 1.90 -10.93
N ASP A 102 -14.78 1.62 -11.42
CA ASP A 102 -16.04 2.00 -10.75
C ASP A 102 -16.12 1.44 -9.34
N SER A 103 -15.60 0.24 -9.10
CA SER A 103 -15.49 -0.36 -7.77
C SER A 103 -14.64 0.49 -6.82
N VAL A 104 -13.46 0.93 -7.27
CA VAL A 104 -12.54 1.78 -6.50
C VAL A 104 -13.21 3.12 -6.18
N ARG A 105 -13.87 3.74 -7.16
CA ARG A 105 -14.61 4.99 -6.97
C ARG A 105 -15.79 4.80 -6.00
N GLY A 106 -16.48 3.67 -6.07
CA GLY A 106 -17.59 3.31 -5.19
C GLY A 106 -17.19 3.08 -3.73
N TRP A 107 -15.93 2.74 -3.46
CA TRP A 107 -15.41 2.61 -2.10
C TRP A 107 -15.11 3.96 -1.43
N GLY A 108 -15.07 5.05 -2.21
CA GLY A 108 -14.94 6.43 -1.72
C GLY A 108 -13.64 6.68 -0.95
N HIS A 109 -13.72 7.51 0.10
CA HIS A 109 -12.56 7.96 0.88
C HIS A 109 -11.77 6.86 1.59
N ARG A 110 -12.28 5.62 1.62
CA ARG A 110 -11.61 4.48 2.26
C ARG A 110 -10.49 3.90 1.39
N VAL A 111 -10.49 4.22 0.09
CA VAL A 111 -9.45 3.80 -0.85
C VAL A 111 -8.81 5.04 -1.48
N LEU A 112 -7.51 5.18 -1.27
CA LEU A 112 -6.70 6.17 -1.97
C LEU A 112 -6.55 5.72 -3.43
N ALA A 113 -7.11 6.47 -4.36
CA ALA A 113 -6.81 6.31 -5.78
C ALA A 113 -5.71 7.30 -6.19
N THR A 114 -4.57 6.77 -6.65
CA THR A 114 -3.44 7.57 -7.15
C THR A 114 -2.92 6.98 -8.46
N GLY A 115 -2.09 7.73 -9.19
CA GLY A 115 -1.68 7.40 -10.55
C GLY A 115 -0.20 7.68 -10.80
N VAL A 116 0.51 6.67 -11.31
CA VAL A 116 1.89 6.78 -11.77
C VAL A 116 1.95 7.06 -13.27
N ASP A 117 3.02 7.72 -13.73
CA ASP A 117 3.24 7.90 -15.15
C ASP A 117 3.56 6.56 -15.82
N ARG A 118 3.10 6.37 -17.06
CA ARG A 118 3.45 5.17 -17.83
C ARG A 118 4.96 5.14 -18.04
N TRP A 119 5.57 3.97 -17.83
CA TRP A 119 6.99 3.78 -18.07
C TRP A 119 7.33 4.06 -19.54
N ARG A 120 8.33 4.92 -19.80
CA ARG A 120 8.78 5.31 -21.15
C ARG A 120 10.28 5.07 -21.38
N GLY A 121 10.93 4.24 -20.54
CA GLY A 121 12.37 3.94 -20.59
C GLY A 121 13.18 4.61 -19.48
N ASP A 122 14.43 4.18 -19.29
CA ASP A 122 15.36 4.78 -18.33
C ASP A 122 15.81 6.17 -18.82
N GLY A 123 15.72 7.19 -17.97
CA GLY A 123 16.28 8.54 -18.24
C GLY A 123 15.30 9.72 -18.22
N GLN A 124 14.01 9.53 -17.90
CA GLN A 124 13.08 10.65 -17.73
C GLN A 124 13.02 11.09 -16.26
N ASP A 125 13.92 11.99 -15.86
CA ASP A 125 13.99 12.50 -14.48
C ASP A 125 12.66 13.11 -13.99
N ALA A 126 11.88 13.71 -14.89
CA ALA A 126 10.58 14.29 -14.57
C ALA A 126 9.54 13.26 -14.08
N SER A 127 9.56 12.02 -14.59
CA SER A 127 8.66 10.97 -14.09
C SER A 127 9.08 10.48 -12.70
N ARG A 128 10.39 10.49 -12.41
CA ARG A 128 10.93 10.09 -11.10
C ARG A 128 10.47 11.01 -9.98
N PHE A 129 10.49 12.32 -10.18
CA PHE A 129 9.99 13.27 -9.18
C PHE A 129 8.50 13.05 -8.87
N ARG A 130 7.71 12.67 -9.88
CA ARG A 130 6.27 12.40 -9.71
C ARG A 130 6.00 11.06 -9.05
N ASP A 131 6.79 10.04 -9.35
CA ASP A 131 6.72 8.75 -8.66
C ASP A 131 7.01 8.94 -7.16
N VAL A 132 8.02 9.74 -6.82
CA VAL A 132 8.30 10.14 -5.43
C VAL A 132 7.10 10.84 -4.79
N GLU A 133 6.48 11.81 -5.48
CA GLU A 133 5.29 12.50 -4.98
C GLU A 133 4.13 11.54 -4.69
N VAL A 134 3.87 10.58 -5.59
CA VAL A 134 2.85 9.55 -5.40
C VAL A 134 3.16 8.68 -4.19
N VAL A 135 4.41 8.27 -4.01
CA VAL A 135 4.84 7.43 -2.90
C VAL A 135 4.75 8.18 -1.57
N GLU A 136 5.13 9.45 -1.54
CA GLU A 136 4.94 10.32 -0.36
C GLU A 136 3.45 10.48 -0.03
N GLN A 137 2.58 10.62 -1.03
CA GLN A 137 1.13 10.69 -0.83
C GLN A 137 0.58 9.39 -0.22
N ILE A 138 1.03 8.23 -0.71
CA ILE A 138 0.66 6.92 -0.17
C ILE A 138 1.08 6.83 1.29
N TRP A 139 2.35 7.10 1.60
CA TRP A 139 2.86 7.01 2.96
C TRP A 139 2.19 7.99 3.92
N LYS A 140 1.94 9.23 3.49
CA LYS A 140 1.19 10.21 4.27
C LYS A 140 -0.22 9.73 4.58
N THR A 141 -0.90 9.10 3.63
CA THR A 141 -2.27 8.58 3.84
C THR A 141 -2.26 7.36 4.77
N ILE A 142 -1.26 6.48 4.65
CA ILE A 142 -1.04 5.38 5.58
C ILE A 142 -0.82 5.90 6.99
N GLU A 143 0.06 6.89 7.18
CA GLU A 143 0.33 7.51 8.48
C GLU A 143 -0.93 8.12 9.09
N LEU A 144 -1.71 8.87 8.32
CA LEU A 144 -2.98 9.46 8.78
C LEU A 144 -3.99 8.38 9.20
N SER A 145 -4.11 7.30 8.42
CA SER A 145 -4.97 6.15 8.75
C SER A 145 -4.50 5.42 10.02
N MET A 146 -3.20 5.22 10.18
CA MET A 146 -2.62 4.63 11.38
C MET A 146 -2.90 5.49 12.62
N ARG A 147 -2.71 6.81 12.52
CA ARG A 147 -3.02 7.74 13.62
C ARG A 147 -4.50 7.75 13.99
N SER A 148 -5.40 7.79 13.00
CA SER A 148 -6.85 7.77 13.26
C SER A 148 -7.31 6.46 13.89
N LYS A 149 -6.59 5.36 13.63
CA LYS A 149 -6.81 4.05 14.25
C LYS A 149 -6.12 3.87 15.60
N GLY A 150 -5.35 4.86 16.07
CA GLY A 150 -4.71 4.82 17.39
C GLY A 150 -3.39 4.03 17.45
N TRP A 151 -2.71 3.86 16.32
CA TRP A 151 -1.34 3.31 16.32
C TRP A 151 -0.40 4.22 17.11
N ARG A 152 0.43 3.62 17.95
CA ARG A 152 1.46 4.30 18.77
C ARG A 152 2.84 3.73 18.45
N ALA A 153 3.88 4.40 18.95
CA ALA A 153 5.28 4.02 18.77
C ALA A 153 5.60 2.57 19.20
N ASP A 154 4.87 2.06 20.18
CA ASP A 154 5.09 0.78 20.86
C ASP A 154 3.90 -0.19 20.78
N ALA A 155 2.75 0.23 20.24
CA ALA A 155 1.54 -0.57 20.24
C ALA A 155 0.70 -0.38 18.96
N ALA A 156 0.23 -1.51 18.42
CA ALA A 156 -0.90 -1.52 17.49
C ALA A 156 -2.21 -1.25 18.26
N PRO A 157 -3.29 -0.80 17.59
CA PRO A 157 -4.57 -0.53 18.24
C PRO A 157 -5.09 -1.79 18.96
N ALA A 158 -5.58 -1.61 20.19
CA ALA A 158 -6.06 -2.73 21.01
C ALA A 158 -7.37 -3.36 20.49
N SER A 159 -8.11 -2.68 19.61
CA SER A 159 -9.23 -3.22 18.84
C SER A 159 -9.48 -2.37 17.60
N ILE A 160 -9.73 -2.99 16.46
CA ILE A 160 -10.26 -2.35 15.24
C ILE A 160 -11.70 -2.80 15.07
#